data_AF-A0A8T6WBC5-F1
#
_entry.id   AF-A0A8T6WBC5-F1
#
_cell.length_a   1.000
_cell.length_b   1.000
_cell.length_c   1.000
_cell.angle_alpha   90.00
_cell.angle_beta   90.00
_cell.angle_gamma   90.00
#
_symmetry.space_group_name_H-M   'P 1'
#
loop_
_entity.id
_entity.type
_entity.pdbx_description
1 polymer ?
#
loop_
_entity_poly.entity_id
_entity_poly.type
_entity_poly.pdbx_seq_one_letter_code
_entity_poly.pdbx_strand_id
1 'polypeptide(L)' 'MSAVYEREKKRFLEKTKRSEQIYKESVEVTPFGVHSNYRAMDPYPIYFAKGKGSRLWDADGNEYIDFHMAFG' A
#
# COMPACT_ATOMS: atom_id res chain seq x y z
N MET A 1 -16.11 -13.87 5.26
CA MET A 1 -15.83 -13.08 4.04
C MET A 1 -16.08 -13.91 2.79
N SER A 2 -16.19 -13.27 1.62
CA SER A 2 -16.39 -13.98 0.35
C SER A 2 -15.10 -14.66 -0.14
N ALA A 3 -15.23 -15.70 -0.98
CA ALA A 3 -14.08 -16.35 -1.61
C ALA A 3 -13.20 -15.38 -2.43
N VAL A 4 -13.83 -14.34 -3.03
CA VAL A 4 -13.12 -13.28 -3.74
C VAL A 4 -12.23 -12.48 -2.79
N TYR A 5 -12.74 -12.10 -1.61
CA TYR A 5 -11.97 -11.35 -0.62
C TYR A 5 -10.73 -12.13 -0.17
N GLU A 6 -10.88 -13.41 0.19
CA GLU A 6 -9.74 -14.21 0.65
C GLU A 6 -8.66 -14.36 -0.43
N ARG A 7 -9.08 -14.54 -1.68
CA ARG A 7 -8.17 -14.61 -2.83
C ARG A 7 -7.40 -13.31 -3.02
N GLU A 8 -8.08 -12.16 -3.03
CA GLU A 8 -7.41 -10.87 -3.23
C GLU A 8 -6.54 -10.48 -2.02
N LYS A 9 -6.99 -10.79 -0.79
CA LYS A 9 -6.19 -10.58 0.43
C LYS A 9 -4.89 -11.38 0.37
N LYS A 10 -4.94 -12.67 0.00
CA LYS A 10 -3.74 -13.49 -0.17
C LYS A 10 -2.80 -12.88 -1.21
N ARG A 11 -3.33 -12.47 -2.36
CA ARG A 11 -2.56 -11.84 -3.44
C ARG A 11 -1.90 -10.54 -3.00
N PHE A 12 -2.60 -9.72 -2.21
CA PHE A 12 -2.05 -8.51 -1.61
C PHE A 12 -0.85 -8.85 -0.73
N LEU A 13 -1.04 -9.71 0.28
CA LEU A 13 0.01 -10.11 1.23
C LEU A 13 1.26 -10.69 0.54
N GLU A 14 1.08 -11.46 -0.53
CA GLU A 14 2.19 -12.05 -1.29
C GLU A 14 3.00 -11.02 -2.08
N LYS A 15 2.34 -9.95 -2.56
CA LYS A 15 2.93 -8.94 -3.45
C LYS A 15 3.53 -7.74 -2.72
N THR A 16 3.15 -7.47 -1.49
CA THR A 16 3.47 -6.21 -0.78
C THR A 16 4.32 -6.43 0.49
N LYS A 17 5.29 -7.33 0.43
CA LYS A 17 6.11 -7.73 1.59
C LYS A 17 7.01 -6.62 2.11
N ARG A 18 7.57 -5.79 1.22
CA ARG A 18 8.37 -4.63 1.58
C ARG A 18 7.50 -3.55 2.20
N SER A 19 6.28 -3.35 1.68
CA SER A 19 5.29 -2.46 2.30
C SER A 19 4.95 -2.90 3.74
N GLU A 20 4.81 -4.20 4.00
CA GLU A 20 4.63 -4.72 5.37
C GLU A 20 5.81 -4.39 6.29
N GLN A 21 7.04 -4.52 5.80
CA GLN A 21 8.25 -4.18 6.58
C GLN A 21 8.29 -2.69 6.90
N ILE A 22 8.04 -1.83 5.91
CA ILE A 22 8.00 -0.38 6.10
C ILE A 22 6.90 -0.01 7.10
N TYR A 23 5.73 -0.65 7.02
CA TYR A 23 4.67 -0.44 8.00
C TYR A 23 5.12 -0.75 9.43
N LYS A 24 5.75 -1.91 9.66
CA LYS A 24 6.28 -2.33 10.97
C LYS A 24 7.31 -1.35 11.52
N GLU A 25 8.16 -0.79 10.68
CA GLU A 25 9.11 0.25 11.08
C GLU A 25 8.43 1.60 11.35
N SER A 26 7.42 1.94 10.55
CA SER A 26 6.76 3.26 10.58
C SER A 26 5.83 3.42 11.79
N VAL A 27 5.17 2.34 12.24
CA VAL A 27 4.26 2.40 13.40
C VAL A 27 4.97 2.72 14.71
N GLU A 28 6.28 2.45 14.80
CA GLU A 28 7.09 2.78 15.98
C GLU A 28 7.27 4.29 16.18
N VAL A 29 7.12 5.08 15.11
CA VAL A 29 7.41 6.52 15.12
C VAL A 29 6.25 7.38 14.63
N THR A 30 5.23 6.80 14.01
CA THR A 30 4.07 7.52 13.44
C THR A 30 2.78 6.71 13.65
N PRO A 31 1.71 7.32 14.20
CA PRO A 31 0.42 6.64 14.35
C PRO A 31 -0.07 6.02 13.04
N PHE A 32 -0.43 4.73 13.10
CA PHE A 32 -0.86 3.94 11.93
C PHE A 32 0.18 3.90 10.78
N GLY A 33 1.44 4.27 11.03
CA GLY A 33 2.51 4.28 10.03
C GLY A 33 2.30 5.28 8.89
N VAL A 34 1.42 6.29 9.04
CA VAL A 34 1.08 7.26 7.98
C VAL A 34 0.87 8.68 8.52
N HIS A 35 1.14 9.69 7.69
CA HIS A 35 0.97 11.11 8.03
C HIS A 35 -0.40 11.71 7.65
N SER A 36 -1.34 10.88 7.21
CA SER A 36 -2.73 11.25 6.93
C SER A 36 -3.59 10.00 7.05
N ASN A 37 -4.69 10.12 7.79
CA ASN A 37 -5.63 9.02 8.00
C ASN A 37 -6.20 8.43 6.71
N TYR A 38 -6.28 9.21 5.62
CA TYR A 38 -6.74 8.72 4.31
C TYR A 38 -5.87 7.58 3.75
N ARG A 39 -4.60 7.50 4.20
CA ARG A 39 -3.66 6.44 3.80
C ARG A 39 -3.70 5.23 4.72
N ALA A 40 -4.41 5.27 5.86
CA ALA A 40 -4.46 4.15 6.77
C ALA A 40 -5.32 3.01 6.19
N MET A 41 -4.84 1.77 6.30
CA MET A 41 -5.48 0.58 5.73
C MET A 41 -5.14 -0.67 6.56
N ASP A 42 -6.08 -1.62 6.64
CA ASP A 42 -5.86 -2.97 7.19
C ASP A 42 -5.55 -3.97 6.05
N PRO A 43 -4.52 -4.84 6.18
CA PRO A 43 -3.63 -5.01 7.33
C PRO A 43 -2.52 -3.96 7.43
N TYR A 44 -2.17 -3.31 6.32
CA TYR A 44 -1.19 -2.23 6.24
C TYR A 44 -1.35 -1.50 4.90
N PRO A 45 -0.86 -0.25 4.76
CA PRO A 45 -0.93 0.49 3.52
C PRO A 45 0.14 0.07 2.50
N ILE A 46 -0.08 0.41 1.23
CA ILE A 46 0.93 0.29 0.17
C ILE A 46 1.84 1.52 0.24
N TYR A 47 3.15 1.29 0.33
CA TYR A 47 4.14 2.37 0.30
C TYR A 47 4.69 2.52 -1.11
N PHE A 48 4.56 3.71 -1.69
CA PHE A 48 5.04 4.00 -3.05
C PHE A 48 6.48 4.54 -3.06
N ALA A 49 7.31 4.00 -3.95
CA ALA A 49 8.72 4.38 -4.10
C ALA A 49 8.97 5.32 -5.28
N LYS A 50 8.10 5.31 -6.31
CA LYS A 50 8.28 6.10 -7.53
C LYS A 50 6.95 6.42 -8.21
N GLY A 51 6.88 7.57 -8.87
CA GLY A 51 5.82 7.92 -9.82
C GLY A 51 6.37 8.56 -11.08
N LYS A 52 5.70 8.34 -12.23
CA LYS A 52 6.01 8.97 -13.53
C LYS A 52 4.77 8.99 -14.42
N GLY A 53 4.27 10.19 -14.72
CA GLY A 53 3.01 10.34 -15.45
C GLY A 53 1.88 9.67 -14.66
N SER A 54 1.03 8.89 -15.34
CA SER A 54 -0.08 8.13 -14.72
C SER A 54 0.34 6.78 -14.12
N ARG A 55 1.63 6.56 -13.86
CA ARG A 55 2.17 5.28 -13.36
C ARG A 55 2.85 5.46 -12.00
N LEU A 56 2.58 4.55 -11.08
CA LEU A 56 3.21 4.44 -9.76
C LEU A 56 3.88 3.08 -9.61
N TRP A 57 4.98 3.04 -8.86
CA TRP A 57 5.63 1.80 -8.45
C TRP A 57 5.70 1.77 -6.93
N ASP A 58 5.20 0.68 -6.34
CA ASP A 58 5.32 0.47 -4.90
C ASP A 58 6.75 0.10 -4.48
N ALA A 59 6.99 0.01 -3.17
CA ALA A 59 8.28 -0.38 -2.61
C ALA A 59 8.67 -1.83 -2.94
N ASP A 60 7.72 -2.64 -3.42
CA ASP A 60 7.90 -4.02 -3.87
C ASP A 60 8.16 -4.11 -5.38
N GLY A 61 8.07 -2.98 -6.11
CA GLY A 61 8.27 -2.90 -7.56
C GLY A 61 7.02 -3.21 -8.39
N ASN A 62 5.85 -3.40 -7.77
CA ASN A 62 4.59 -3.55 -8.49
C ASN A 62 4.22 -2.21 -9.16
N GLU A 63 3.82 -2.29 -10.44
CA GLU A 63 3.40 -1.12 -11.20
C GLU A 63 1.87 -0.96 -11.20
N TYR A 64 1.42 0.27 -11.03
CA TYR A 64 0.01 0.66 -10.96
C TYR A 64 -0.27 1.79 -11.94
N ILE A 65 -1.47 1.79 -12.52
CA ILE A 65 -2.03 2.99 -13.16
C ILE A 65 -2.72 3.82 -12.07
N ASP A 66 -2.31 5.08 -11.93
CA ASP A 66 -2.84 6.00 -10.93
C ASP A 66 -4.18 6.59 -11.37
N PHE A 67 -5.27 6.01 -10.86
CA PHE A 67 -6.61 6.57 -10.95
C PHE A 67 -7.00 7.39 -9.71
N HIS A 68 -6.18 7.36 -8.67
CA HIS A 68 -6.44 8.08 -7.43
C HIS A 68 -6.10 9.56 -7.59
N MET A 69 -5.04 9.88 -8.35
CA MET A 69 -4.62 11.24 -8.70
C MET A 69 -4.50 12.15 -7.47
N ALA A 70 -4.05 11.57 -6.36
CA ALA A 70 -4.17 12.14 -5.01
C ALA A 70 -5.61 12.53 -4.63
N PHE A 71 -6.09 13.70 -5.05
CA PHE A 71 -7.44 14.19 -4.76
C PHE A 71 -8.07 14.95 -5.96
N GLY A 72 -7.50 14.83 -7.16
CA GLY A 72 -7.96 15.52 -8.37
C GLY A 72 -6.85 15.80 -9.37
#